data_AF-A0A839H3D0-F1
#
_entry.id   AF-A0A839H3D0-F1
#
_cell.length_a   1.000
_cell.length_b   1.000
_cell.length_c   1.000
_cell.angle_alpha   90.00
_cell.angle_beta   90.00
_cell.angle_gamma   90.00
#
_symmetry.space_group_name_H-M   'P 1'
#
loop_
_entity.id
_entity.type
_entity.pdbx_description
1 polymer ?
#
loop_
_entity_poly.entity_id
_entity_poly.type
_entity_poly.pdbx_seq_one_letter_code
_entity_poly.pdbx_strand_id
1 'polypeptide(L)' 'MNEVMNYKPSEKDYRFWLVVNPSTWMMPILFAVLLTVLAVHAAVLSVAPTALLFVDDAAPVAAAAPAAPAAQ' A
#
# COMPACT_ATOMS: atom_id res chain seq x y z
N MET A 1 -2.37 31.70 28.89
CA MET A 1 -3.18 31.38 27.70
C MET A 1 -2.49 30.24 26.98
N ASN A 2 -3.21 29.16 26.74
CA ASN A 2 -2.68 27.80 26.64
C ASN A 2 -1.90 27.56 25.33
N GLU A 3 -0.60 27.24 25.43
CA GLU A 3 0.24 26.83 24.28
C GLU A 3 -0.32 25.62 23.50
N VAL A 4 -1.24 24.88 24.12
CA VAL A 4 -2.02 23.78 23.53
C VAL A 4 -2.71 24.18 22.22
N MET A 5 -3.13 25.44 22.07
CA MET A 5 -3.84 25.91 20.87
C MET A 5 -2.91 26.28 19.69
N ASN A 6 -1.59 26.28 19.88
CA ASN A 6 -0.59 26.52 18.82
C ASN A 6 0.22 25.24 18.52
N TYR A 7 -0.48 24.11 18.43
CA TYR A 7 0.15 22.85 18.03
C TYR A 7 0.40 22.86 16.52
N LYS A 8 1.68 22.86 16.12
CA LYS A 8 2.13 22.64 14.75
C LYS A 8 2.72 21.23 14.65
N PRO A 9 2.01 20.28 14.01
CA PRO A 9 2.43 18.88 13.97
C PRO A 9 3.86 18.70 13.43
N SER A 10 4.16 19.35 12.30
CA SER A 10 5.49 19.29 11.65
C SER A 10 6.66 19.72 12.54
N GLU A 11 6.42 20.59 13.53
CA GLU A 11 7.46 21.10 14.43
C GLU A 11 7.51 20.36 15.77
N LYS A 12 6.50 19.56 16.11
CA LYS A 12 6.30 19.03 17.48
C LYS A 12 6.03 17.52 17.54
N ASP A 13 5.73 16.84 16.43
CA ASP A 13 5.36 15.41 16.42
C ASP A 13 6.47 14.48 16.91
N TYR A 14 7.73 14.87 16.75
CA TYR A 14 8.87 14.12 17.29
C TYR A 14 8.75 13.90 18.82
N ARG A 15 7.98 14.75 19.52
CA ARG A 15 7.72 14.64 20.96
C ARG A 15 6.84 13.44 21.32
N PHE A 16 6.19 12.79 20.36
CA PHE A 16 5.49 11.53 20.58
C PHE A 16 6.38 10.48 21.27
N TRP A 17 7.66 10.43 20.89
CA TRP A 17 8.64 9.50 21.44
C TRP A 17 9.08 9.83 22.89
N LEU A 18 8.66 10.97 23.45
CA LEU A 18 8.86 11.28 24.87
C LEU A 18 7.88 10.51 25.76
N VAL A 19 6.79 10.00 25.20
CA VAL A 19 5.78 9.21 25.92
C VAL A 19 5.85 7.75 25.52
N VAL A 20 6.05 7.48 24.23
CA VAL A 20 6.12 6.12 23.68
C VAL A 20 7.57 5.77 23.41
N ASN A 21 8.10 4.75 24.07
CA ASN A 21 9.47 4.30 23.82
C ASN A 21 9.57 3.62 22.43
N PRO A 22 10.36 4.16 21.49
CA PRO A 22 10.50 3.58 20.16
C PRO A 22 11.08 2.16 20.20
N SER A 23 12.06 1.88 21.07
CA SER A 23 12.67 0.55 21.15
C SER A 23 11.68 -0.53 21.60
N THR A 24 10.66 -0.17 22.39
CA THR A 24 9.62 -1.10 22.84
C THR A 24 8.45 -1.20 21.87
N TRP A 25 8.04 -0.06 21.28
CA TRP A 25 6.79 0.02 20.50
C TRP A 25 6.96 0.00 18.99
N MET A 26 8.16 0.22 18.46
CA MET A 26 8.39 0.20 17.00
C MET A 26 8.01 -1.16 16.40
N MET A 27 8.51 -2.27 16.96
CA MET A 27 8.19 -3.61 16.44
C MET A 27 6.69 -3.93 16.50
N PRO A 28 5.97 -3.71 17.63
CA PRO A 28 4.52 -3.84 17.68
C PRO A 28 3.76 -3.05 16.60
N ILE A 29 4.15 -1.79 16.36
CA ILE A 29 3.51 -0.95 15.35
C ILE A 29 3.72 -1.54 13.95
N LEU A 30 4.95 -1.97 13.63
CA LEU A 30 5.25 -2.58 12.34
C LEU A 30 4.49 -3.90 12.16
N PHE A 31 4.37 -4.73 13.19
CA PHE A 31 3.55 -5.94 13.14
C PHE A 31 2.06 -5.63 12.95
N ALA A 32 1.52 -4.61 13.62
CA ALA A 32 0.14 -4.20 13.44
C ALA A 32 -0.14 -3.74 12.00
N VAL A 33 0.74 -2.94 11.41
CA VAL A 33 0.64 -2.50 10.02
C VAL A 33 0.76 -3.70 9.07
N LEU A 34 1.73 -4.60 9.30
CA LEU A 34 1.90 -5.81 8.51
C LEU A 34 0.65 -6.69 8.52
N LEU A 35 0.09 -6.97 9.71
CA LEU A 35 -1.13 -7.75 9.85
C LEU A 35 -2.32 -7.08 9.18
N THR A 36 -2.42 -5.75 9.28
CA THR A 36 -3.47 -4.98 8.59
C THR A 36 -3.37 -5.14 7.08
N VAL A 37 -2.17 -4.99 6.52
CA VAL A 37 -1.92 -5.18 5.08
C VAL A 37 -2.28 -6.61 4.65
N LEU A 38 -1.82 -7.63 5.37
CA LEU A 38 -2.12 -9.03 5.05
C LEU A 38 -3.63 -9.31 5.11
N ALA A 39 -4.33 -8.80 6.11
CA ALA A 39 -5.77 -8.99 6.26
C ALA A 39 -6.55 -8.35 5.10
N VAL A 40 -6.19 -7.12 4.70
CA VAL A 40 -6.82 -6.43 3.57
C VAL A 40 -6.58 -7.20 2.27
N HIS A 41 -5.34 -7.66 2.01
CA HIS A 41 -5.04 -8.43 0.81
C HIS A 41 -5.77 -9.78 0.79
N ALA A 42 -5.84 -10.48 1.92
CA ALA A 42 -6.59 -11.73 2.02
C ALA A 42 -8.09 -11.52 1.74
N ALA A 43 -8.67 -10.44 2.28
CA ALA A 43 -10.07 -10.10 2.03
C ALA A 43 -10.32 -9.78 0.54
N VAL A 44 -9.47 -8.96 -0.08
CA VAL A 44 -9.59 -8.62 -1.51
C VAL A 44 -9.40 -9.84 -2.40
N LEU A 45 -8.43 -10.70 -2.13
CA LEU A 45 -8.19 -11.92 -2.91
C LEU A 45 -9.32 -12.93 -2.80
N SER A 46 -10.06 -12.93 -1.70
CA SER A 46 -11.23 -13.83 -1.54
C SER A 46 -12.35 -13.51 -2.52
N VAL A 47 -12.45 -12.26 -3.00
CA VAL A 47 -13.48 -11.81 -3.95
C VAL A 47 -12.93 -11.57 -5.36
N ALA A 48 -11.64 -11.25 -5.48
CA ALA A 48 -10.97 -10.96 -6.75
C ALA A 48 -9.55 -11.55 -6.75
N PRO A 49 -9.40 -12.86 -7.07
CA PRO A 49 -8.13 -13.58 -6.91
C PRO A 49 -7.02 -13.07 -7.85
N THR A 50 -7.35 -12.40 -8.95
CA THR A 50 -6.40 -11.78 -9.88
C THR A 50 -6.00 -10.35 -9.50
N ALA A 51 -6.64 -9.74 -8.51
CA ALA A 51 -6.42 -8.34 -8.13
C ALA A 51 -4.98 -8.03 -7.69
N LEU A 52 -4.23 -9.03 -7.19
CA LEU A 52 -2.81 -8.87 -6.85
C LEU A 52 -1.89 -8.69 -8.07
N LEU A 53 -2.29 -9.18 -9.24
CA LEU A 53 -1.44 -9.17 -10.43
C LEU A 53 -1.56 -7.88 -11.24
N PHE A 54 -2.38 -6.91 -10.81
CA PHE A 54 -2.75 -5.73 -11.60
C PHE A 54 -3.12 -6.10 -13.06
N VAL A 55 -3.58 -7.33 -13.26
CA VAL A 55 -4.23 -7.74 -14.49
C VAL A 55 -5.65 -7.22 -14.33
N ASP A 56 -5.83 -5.95 -14.65
CA ASP A 56 -7.06 -5.57 -15.32
C ASP A 56 -7.21 -6.54 -16.48
N ASP A 57 -8.40 -7.11 -16.63
CA ASP A 57 -8.78 -7.97 -17.75
C ASP A 57 -8.42 -7.21 -19.03
N ALA A 58 -7.19 -7.41 -19.50
CA ALA A 58 -6.62 -6.62 -20.57
C ALA A 58 -7.44 -7.03 -21.78
N ALA A 59 -8.25 -6.08 -22.27
CA ALA A 59 -8.97 -6.18 -23.52
C ALA A 59 -8.10 -6.98 -24.50
N PRO A 60 -8.64 -8.05 -25.10
CA PRO A 60 -7.84 -9.12 -25.69
C PRO A 60 -6.79 -8.47 -26.58
N VAL A 61 -5.51 -8.72 -26.26
CA VAL A 61 -4.38 -8.29 -27.06
C VAL A 61 -4.72 -8.65 -28.49
N ALA A 62 -5.10 -7.64 -29.27
CA ALA A 62 -5.50 -7.81 -30.65
C ALA A 62 -4.33 -8.51 -31.32
N ALA A 63 -4.57 -9.75 -31.74
CA ALA A 63 -3.56 -10.60 -32.35
C ALA A 63 -2.78 -9.76 -33.35
N ALA A 64 -1.48 -9.61 -33.10
CA ALA A 64 -0.57 -9.03 -34.07
C ALA A 64 -0.82 -9.78 -35.38
N ALA A 65 -1.41 -9.09 -36.36
CA ALA A 65 -1.70 -9.66 -37.66
C ALA A 65 -0.39 -10.26 -38.18
N PRO A 66 -0.35 -11.55 -38.56
CA PRO A 66 0.86 -12.12 -39.13
C PRO A 66 1.20 -11.29 -40.36
N ALA A 67 2.41 -10.74 -40.40
CA ALA A 67 2.91 -10.00 -41.54
C ALA A 67 2.68 -10.85 -42.80
N ALA A 68 1.93 -10.30 -43.74
CA ALA A 68 1.70 -10.94 -45.03
C ALA A 68 3.06 -11.24 -45.68
N PRO A 69 3.29 -12.45 -46.21
CA PRO A 69 4.54 -12.75 -46.90
C PRO A 69 4.68 -11.78 -48.08
N ALA A 70 5.79 -11.04 -48.11
CA ALA A 70 6.14 -10.22 -49.26
C ALA A 70 6.14 -11.13 -50.50
N ALA A 71 5.31 -10.77 -51.48
CA ALA A 71 5.26 -11.44 -52.78
C ALA A 71 6.64 -11.37 -53.43
N GLN A 72 7.10 -12.51 -53.94
CA GLN A 72 8.30 -12.64 -54.77
C GLN A 72 8.05 -12.07 -56.17
#